data_AF-I3V4N3-F1
#
_entry.id   AF-I3V4N3-F1
#
_cell.length_a   1.000
_cell.length_b   1.000
_cell.length_c   1.000
_cell.angle_alpha   90.00
_cell.angle_beta   90.00
_cell.angle_gamma   90.00
#
_symmetry.space_group_name_H-M   'P 1'
#
loop_
_entity.id
_entity.type
_entity.pdbx_description
1 polymer ?
#
loop_
_entity_poly.entity_id
_entity_poly.type
_entity_poly.pdbx_seq_one_letter_code
_entity_poly.pdbx_strand_id
1 'polypeptide(L)'
;MLLWSWFFAGKSALTLNRDQFGQFLSFCKKPPSNWVGAAPAVRFIQEDGSWTFNEGWRPFDIRSQTEADSYRPFTGTLRQIHSICSSFYNFLHAEDAAALNPVTASRSHNGNAESGIYPVRRYLSSDQLYHVLRILECRAVVNPTDERALFIVAATVFMYLRAADLAKSGEYCPSMDCFVLEDGKWWLVLDAPGTPSQRLAVNPKFLPYLKRYRKSRGLSPLPEQDEGVPMLETSYGRPGLSVRQIRDIVQGALRQVHAAITSSGECGDHWNVLLGSSLRFLRDSGARSAAQTREPAELQRDLRITSIAYTYGRYYRE
;
A
#
# COMPACT_ATOMS: atom_id res chain seq x y z
N MET A 1 16.90 -13.24 -10.20
CA MET A 1 17.32 -14.65 -10.19
C MET A 1 17.48 -15.20 -11.59
N LEU A 2 16.44 -15.27 -12.44
CA LEU A 2 16.54 -15.85 -13.80
C LEU A 2 17.70 -15.28 -14.63
N LEU A 3 17.83 -13.95 -14.71
CA LEU A 3 18.93 -13.32 -15.42
C LEU A 3 20.30 -13.65 -14.80
N TRP A 4 20.37 -13.70 -13.46
CA TRP A 4 21.61 -14.03 -12.77
C TRP A 4 22.03 -15.49 -13.01
N SER A 5 21.09 -16.43 -12.96
CA SER A 5 21.37 -17.85 -13.15
C SER A 5 21.90 -18.11 -14.56
N TRP A 6 21.33 -17.42 -15.54
CA TRP A 6 21.76 -17.50 -16.93
C TRP A 6 23.14 -16.88 -17.16
N PHE A 7 23.32 -15.61 -16.79
CA PHE A 7 24.52 -14.85 -17.15
C PHE A 7 25.74 -15.10 -16.24
N PHE A 8 25.52 -15.40 -14.95
CA PHE A 8 26.62 -15.55 -14.00
C PHE A 8 26.81 -16.99 -13.55
N ALA A 9 25.71 -17.72 -13.28
CA ALA A 9 25.83 -19.11 -12.85
C ALA A 9 25.99 -20.09 -14.02
N GLY A 10 25.62 -19.70 -15.25
CA GLY A 10 25.61 -20.57 -16.42
C GLY A 10 24.69 -21.79 -16.26
N LYS A 11 23.64 -21.67 -15.43
CA LYS A 11 22.72 -22.76 -15.13
C LYS A 11 21.26 -22.36 -15.31
N SER A 12 20.44 -23.36 -15.62
CA SER A 12 19.00 -23.23 -15.53
C SER A 12 18.60 -22.80 -14.12
N ALA A 13 17.65 -21.87 -14.02
CA ALA A 13 17.09 -21.48 -12.73
C ALA A 13 16.38 -22.67 -12.03
N LEU A 14 15.99 -23.70 -12.77
CA LEU A 14 15.33 -24.89 -12.24
C LEU A 14 16.27 -25.79 -11.43
N THR A 15 17.58 -25.70 -11.66
CA THR A 15 18.59 -26.61 -11.10
C THR A 15 19.50 -25.95 -10.06
N LEU A 16 19.15 -24.73 -9.60
CA LEU A 16 19.96 -24.04 -8.60
C LEU A 16 19.86 -24.72 -7.23
N ASN A 17 21.01 -24.90 -6.60
CA ASN A 17 21.10 -25.41 -5.24
C ASN A 17 21.19 -24.27 -4.19
N ARG A 18 21.25 -24.65 -2.91
CA ARG A 18 21.35 -23.72 -1.77
C ARG A 18 22.54 -22.77 -1.89
N ASP A 19 23.72 -23.27 -2.25
CA ASP A 19 24.94 -22.46 -2.33
C ASP A 19 24.86 -21.43 -3.44
N GLN A 20 24.32 -21.83 -4.59
CA GLN A 20 24.08 -20.94 -5.72
C GLN A 20 23.02 -19.90 -5.40
N PHE A 21 21.97 -20.26 -4.66
CA PHE A 21 21.03 -19.27 -4.15
C PHE A 21 21.71 -18.28 -3.19
N GLY A 22 22.65 -18.74 -2.35
CA GLY A 22 23.50 -17.87 -1.54
C GLY A 22 24.35 -16.91 -2.38
N GLN A 23 24.96 -17.38 -3.46
CA GLN A 23 25.71 -16.54 -4.41
C GLN A 23 24.81 -15.50 -5.09
N PHE A 24 23.57 -15.87 -5.45
CA PHE A 24 22.58 -14.94 -5.98
C PHE A 24 22.24 -13.83 -4.96
N LEU A 25 22.07 -14.17 -3.68
CA LEU A 25 21.84 -13.17 -2.63
C LEU A 25 23.04 -12.24 -2.45
N SER A 26 24.26 -12.77 -2.48
CA SER A 26 25.49 -11.97 -2.45
C SER A 26 25.59 -11.03 -3.66
N PHE A 27 25.22 -11.51 -4.85
CA PHE A 27 25.12 -10.70 -6.06
C PHE A 27 24.08 -9.58 -5.91
N CYS A 28 22.91 -9.86 -5.34
CA CYS A 28 21.91 -8.82 -5.06
C CYS A 28 22.36 -7.82 -4.00
N LYS A 29 23.30 -8.16 -3.11
CA LYS A 29 23.89 -7.21 -2.16
C LYS A 29 24.91 -6.30 -2.81
N LYS A 30 25.70 -6.82 -3.74
CA LYS A 30 26.77 -6.11 -4.41
C LYS A 30 26.78 -6.46 -5.90
N PRO A 31 25.81 -5.93 -6.68
CA PRO A 31 25.75 -6.20 -8.10
C PRO A 31 26.90 -5.47 -8.83
N PRO A 32 27.35 -5.97 -9.99
CA PRO A 32 28.26 -5.26 -10.89
C PRO A 32 27.71 -3.88 -11.27
N SER A 33 28.59 -2.89 -11.46
CA SER A 33 28.20 -1.51 -11.79
C SER A 33 27.37 -1.41 -13.06
N ASN A 34 27.68 -2.22 -14.07
CA ASN A 34 26.92 -2.29 -15.32
C ASN A 34 25.53 -2.93 -15.20
N TRP A 35 25.15 -3.46 -14.03
CA TRP A 35 23.80 -3.96 -13.71
C TRP A 35 22.99 -2.98 -12.86
N VAL A 36 23.57 -1.82 -12.55
CA VAL A 36 22.95 -0.77 -11.74
C VAL A 36 22.70 0.46 -12.60
N GLY A 37 21.44 0.88 -12.70
CA GLY A 37 21.02 2.09 -13.39
C GLY A 37 20.95 3.29 -12.45
N ALA A 38 21.03 4.49 -13.02
CA ALA A 38 20.81 5.72 -12.26
C ALA A 38 19.35 5.88 -11.80
N ALA A 39 18.40 5.40 -12.62
CA ALA A 39 16.97 5.49 -12.36
C ALA A 39 16.22 4.24 -12.88
N PRO A 40 15.00 3.96 -12.37
CA PRO A 40 14.15 2.93 -12.92
C PRO A 40 13.79 3.22 -14.38
N ALA A 41 14.02 2.25 -15.24
CA ALA A 41 13.60 2.29 -16.64
C ALA A 41 12.65 1.12 -16.94
N VAL A 42 11.86 1.23 -17.99
CA VAL A 42 11.07 0.10 -18.53
C VAL A 42 12.00 -0.87 -19.26
N ARG A 43 11.72 -2.18 -19.21
CA ARG A 43 12.59 -3.19 -19.85
C ARG A 43 12.51 -3.18 -21.37
N PHE A 44 11.33 -2.94 -21.90
CA PHE A 44 11.06 -2.88 -23.34
C PHE A 44 10.39 -1.55 -23.65
N ILE A 45 10.75 -0.95 -24.78
CA ILE A 45 10.15 0.26 -25.32
C ILE A 45 9.43 -0.13 -26.60
N GLN A 46 8.33 0.55 -26.91
CA GLN A 46 7.61 0.34 -28.15
C GLN A 46 8.06 1.39 -29.17
N GLU A 47 8.67 0.95 -30.26
CA GLU A 47 9.12 1.77 -31.39
C GLU A 47 8.51 1.20 -32.69
N ASP A 48 7.82 2.06 -33.45
CA ASP A 48 7.15 1.72 -34.72
C ASP A 48 6.23 0.49 -34.66
N GLY A 49 5.53 0.32 -33.52
CA GLY A 49 4.63 -0.81 -33.30
C GLY A 49 5.32 -2.12 -32.90
N SER A 50 6.67 -2.15 -32.88
CA SER A 50 7.47 -3.28 -32.41
C SER A 50 8.02 -3.04 -31.00
N TRP A 51 8.24 -4.11 -30.23
CA TRP A 51 8.85 -4.01 -28.89
C TRP A 51 10.36 -4.24 -29.00
N THR A 52 11.15 -3.22 -28.66
CA THR A 52 12.61 -3.27 -28.64
C THR A 52 13.14 -3.27 -27.20
N PHE A 53 14.33 -3.83 -27.00
CA PHE A 53 14.97 -3.82 -25.68
C PHE A 53 15.45 -2.41 -25.32
N ASN A 54 15.15 -1.97 -24.10
CA ASN A 54 15.65 -0.69 -23.62
C ASN A 54 17.09 -0.82 -23.15
N GLU A 55 18.04 -0.25 -23.89
CA GLU A 55 19.46 -0.25 -23.54
C GLU A 55 19.78 0.47 -22.23
N GLY A 56 18.92 1.39 -21.78
CA GLY A 56 19.03 2.05 -20.47
C GLY A 56 18.53 1.19 -19.30
N TRP A 57 17.90 0.04 -19.57
CA TRP A 57 17.31 -0.78 -18.53
C TRP A 57 18.35 -1.56 -17.73
N ARG A 58 18.24 -1.48 -16.40
CA ARG A 58 19.08 -2.23 -15.45
C ARG A 58 18.23 -2.87 -14.35
N PRO A 59 18.59 -4.07 -13.84
CA PRO A 59 17.82 -4.74 -12.78
C PRO A 59 17.88 -4.08 -11.40
N PHE A 60 18.88 -3.23 -11.15
CA PHE A 60 19.08 -2.50 -9.90
C PHE A 60 19.16 -1.00 -10.17
N ASP A 61 18.77 -0.16 -9.20
CA ASP A 61 18.86 1.30 -9.32
C ASP A 61 19.23 2.00 -7.99
N ILE A 62 19.83 3.20 -8.07
CA ILE A 62 20.36 3.98 -6.93
C ILE A 62 19.41 5.12 -6.49
N ARG A 63 18.20 5.22 -7.07
CA ARG A 63 17.29 6.41 -6.96
C ARG A 63 17.06 7.00 -5.56
N SER A 64 17.25 6.22 -4.52
CA SER A 64 16.95 6.55 -3.12
C SER A 64 18.19 6.80 -2.26
N GLN A 65 19.38 6.90 -2.87
CA GLN A 65 20.67 7.02 -2.16
C GLN A 65 21.52 8.12 -2.81
N THR A 66 21.02 9.36 -2.79
CA THR A 66 21.68 10.56 -3.34
C THR A 66 23.08 10.83 -2.79
N GLU A 67 23.48 10.20 -1.68
CA GLU A 67 24.79 10.35 -1.03
C GLU A 67 25.64 9.07 -1.06
N ALA A 68 25.22 8.00 -1.75
CA ALA A 68 25.98 6.75 -1.79
C ALA A 68 26.67 6.53 -3.15
N ASP A 69 28.00 6.44 -3.14
CA ASP A 69 28.82 6.06 -4.30
C ASP A 69 28.60 4.61 -4.77
N SER A 70 27.77 3.82 -4.06
CA SER A 70 27.54 2.42 -4.37
C SER A 70 26.14 1.96 -3.97
N TYR A 71 25.56 1.07 -4.78
CA TYR A 71 24.27 0.44 -4.51
C TYR A 71 24.30 -0.32 -3.17
N ARG A 72 23.30 -0.06 -2.31
CA ARG A 72 23.00 -0.89 -1.14
C ARG A 72 21.54 -1.32 -1.14
N PRO A 73 21.19 -2.61 -1.05
CA PRO A 73 19.79 -2.99 -0.95
C PRO A 73 19.21 -2.52 0.40
N PHE A 74 17.98 -2.01 0.40
CA PHE A 74 17.26 -1.84 1.66
C PHE A 74 17.05 -3.20 2.34
N THR A 75 17.04 -3.22 3.67
CA THR A 75 16.85 -4.45 4.46
C THR A 75 15.57 -5.21 4.07
N GLY A 76 14.52 -4.48 3.69
CA GLY A 76 13.27 -5.05 3.16
C GLY A 76 13.41 -5.73 1.80
N THR A 77 14.30 -5.24 0.93
CA THR A 77 14.50 -5.75 -0.44
C THR A 77 15.02 -7.19 -0.43
N LEU A 78 16.01 -7.50 0.41
CA LEU A 78 16.54 -8.86 0.52
C LEU A 78 15.51 -9.85 1.07
N ARG A 79 14.72 -9.44 2.08
CA ARG A 79 13.60 -10.26 2.59
C ARG A 79 12.56 -10.50 1.51
N GLN A 80 12.25 -9.50 0.70
CA GLN A 80 11.32 -9.63 -0.42
C GLN A 80 11.86 -10.55 -1.52
N ILE A 81 13.13 -10.41 -1.92
CA ILE A 81 13.80 -11.32 -2.87
C ILE A 81 13.71 -12.75 -2.36
N HIS A 82 14.02 -12.97 -1.09
CA HIS A 82 13.92 -14.28 -0.47
C HIS A 82 12.50 -14.84 -0.50
N SER A 83 11.49 -14.02 -0.16
CA SER A 83 10.07 -14.41 -0.21
C SER A 83 9.60 -14.77 -1.62
N ILE A 84 9.95 -13.95 -2.62
CA ILE A 84 9.57 -14.16 -4.03
C ILE A 84 10.23 -15.45 -4.54
N CYS A 85 11.53 -15.63 -4.30
CA CYS A 85 12.22 -16.84 -4.73
C CYS A 85 11.67 -18.08 -4.02
N SER A 86 11.36 -17.99 -2.72
CA SER A 86 10.72 -19.08 -1.98
C SER A 86 9.38 -19.47 -2.61
N SER A 87 8.54 -18.49 -2.96
CA SER A 87 7.25 -18.74 -3.62
C SER A 87 7.43 -19.37 -5.01
N PHE A 88 8.39 -18.88 -5.79
CA PHE A 88 8.71 -19.41 -7.12
C PHE A 88 9.16 -20.87 -7.06
N TYR A 89 10.07 -21.24 -6.16
CA TYR A 89 10.50 -22.63 -6.02
C TYR A 89 9.46 -23.54 -5.38
N ASN A 90 8.59 -23.02 -4.51
CA ASN A 90 7.45 -23.79 -4.02
C ASN A 90 6.51 -24.16 -5.18
N PHE A 91 6.26 -23.22 -6.10
CA PHE A 91 5.51 -23.50 -7.33
C PHE A 91 6.22 -24.53 -8.21
N LEU A 92 7.52 -24.34 -8.51
CA LEU A 92 8.27 -25.30 -9.34
C LEU A 92 8.33 -26.70 -8.71
N HIS A 93 8.41 -26.78 -7.39
CA HIS A 93 8.39 -28.07 -6.69
C HIS A 93 7.02 -28.75 -6.77
N ALA A 94 5.93 -27.97 -6.64
CA ALA A 94 4.58 -28.50 -6.79
C ALA A 94 4.30 -29.01 -8.22
N GLU A 95 4.91 -28.38 -9.23
CA GLU A 95 4.84 -28.78 -10.64
C GLU A 95 5.91 -29.82 -11.04
N ASP A 96 6.64 -30.40 -10.08
CA ASP A 96 7.75 -31.35 -10.29
C ASP A 96 8.86 -30.86 -11.25
N ALA A 97 8.93 -29.54 -11.47
CA ALA A 97 9.91 -28.86 -12.32
C ALA A 97 11.22 -28.55 -11.57
N ALA A 98 11.23 -28.61 -10.24
CA ALA A 98 12.41 -28.50 -9.41
C ALA A 98 12.36 -29.50 -8.25
N ALA A 99 13.42 -30.30 -8.09
CA ALA A 99 13.49 -31.34 -7.08
C ALA A 99 13.37 -30.83 -5.64
N LEU A 100 13.91 -29.63 -5.36
CA LEU A 100 13.98 -29.05 -4.02
C LEU A 100 13.88 -27.52 -4.08
N ASN A 101 13.39 -26.91 -3.00
CA ASN A 101 13.45 -25.46 -2.82
C ASN A 101 14.81 -25.05 -2.20
N PRO A 102 15.73 -24.41 -2.95
CA PRO A 102 17.03 -23.99 -2.43
C PRO A 102 16.93 -22.87 -1.38
N VAL A 103 15.78 -22.20 -1.29
CA VAL A 103 15.51 -21.08 -0.37
C VAL A 103 15.17 -21.58 1.03
N THR A 104 14.36 -22.62 1.16
CA THR A 104 13.99 -23.19 2.47
C THR A 104 15.18 -23.87 3.15
N ALA A 105 16.05 -24.50 2.37
CA ALA A 105 17.29 -25.11 2.86
C ALA A 105 18.33 -24.09 3.37
N SER A 106 18.20 -22.80 3.01
CA SER A 106 19.10 -21.72 3.45
C SER A 106 18.72 -21.10 4.80
N ARG A 107 17.57 -21.48 5.37
CA ARG A 107 17.18 -21.03 6.71
C ARG A 107 18.14 -21.64 7.73
N SER A 108 18.94 -20.81 8.40
CA SER A 108 19.62 -21.22 9.63
C SER A 108 18.56 -21.67 10.62
N HIS A 109 18.70 -22.88 11.17
CA HIS A 109 17.85 -23.40 12.25
C HIS A 109 17.91 -22.51 13.51
N ASN A 110 18.91 -21.62 13.58
CA ASN A 110 19.13 -20.64 14.65
C ASN A 110 18.81 -19.21 14.19
N GLY A 111 17.68 -19.02 13.49
CA GLY A 111 17.19 -17.71 13.11
C GLY A 111 16.71 -16.91 14.32
N ASN A 112 17.61 -16.53 15.22
CA ASN A 112 17.36 -15.45 16.15
C ASN A 112 16.91 -14.27 15.30
N ALA A 113 15.69 -13.81 15.51
CA ALA A 113 15.22 -12.57 14.92
C ALA A 113 16.26 -11.52 15.28
N GLU A 114 17.07 -11.08 14.30
CA GLU A 114 18.03 -10.01 14.52
C GLU A 114 17.24 -8.86 15.15
N SER A 115 17.56 -8.56 16.40
CA SER A 115 17.10 -7.40 17.13
C SER A 115 17.78 -6.18 16.52
N GLY A 116 17.56 -5.95 15.22
CA GLY A 116 17.81 -4.67 14.63
C GLY A 116 16.96 -3.68 15.39
N ILE A 117 17.57 -2.57 15.81
CA ILE A 117 16.85 -1.38 16.29
C ILE A 117 15.88 -1.02 15.16
N TYR A 118 14.64 -1.49 15.25
CA TYR A 118 13.63 -1.14 14.27
C TYR A 118 13.44 0.37 14.41
N PRO A 119 13.51 1.15 13.32
CA PRO A 119 13.26 2.58 13.41
C PRO A 119 11.90 2.79 14.10
N VAL A 120 11.87 3.68 15.09
CA VAL A 120 10.65 4.00 15.85
C VAL A 120 9.54 4.27 14.85
N ARG A 121 8.49 3.46 14.88
CA ARG A 121 7.36 3.57 13.96
C ARG A 121 6.62 4.85 14.31
N ARG A 122 6.75 5.86 13.46
CA ARG A 122 6.01 7.12 13.61
C ARG A 122 4.58 6.90 13.10
N TYR A 123 3.61 7.38 13.87
CA TYR A 123 2.19 7.45 13.52
C TYR A 123 1.72 8.87 13.82
N LEU A 124 0.65 9.30 13.17
CA LEU A 124 -0.06 10.50 13.62
C LEU A 124 -0.86 10.17 14.90
N SER A 125 -0.83 11.08 15.87
CA SER A 125 -1.72 11.00 17.03
C SER A 125 -3.19 11.23 16.62
N SER A 126 -4.12 10.90 17.51
CA SER A 126 -5.56 11.15 17.31
C SER A 126 -5.83 12.63 16.99
N ASP A 127 -5.18 13.54 17.72
CA ASP A 127 -5.34 14.99 17.52
C ASP A 127 -4.75 15.44 16.18
N GLN A 128 -3.60 14.90 15.80
CA GLN A 128 -3.00 15.21 14.50
C GLN A 128 -3.87 14.71 13.34
N LEU A 129 -4.45 13.51 13.44
CA LEU A 129 -5.39 12.99 12.45
C LEU A 129 -6.64 13.87 12.33
N TYR A 130 -7.20 14.28 13.48
CA TYR A 130 -8.36 15.18 13.49
C TYR A 130 -8.02 16.54 12.89
N HIS A 131 -6.84 17.08 13.18
CA HIS A 131 -6.38 18.34 12.60
C HIS A 131 -6.22 18.24 11.09
N VAL A 132 -5.64 17.15 10.57
CA VAL A 132 -5.54 16.87 9.12
C VAL A 132 -6.94 16.83 8.48
N LEU A 133 -7.89 16.09 9.07
CA LEU A 133 -9.26 16.01 8.56
C LEU A 133 -9.97 17.37 8.57
N ARG A 134 -9.83 18.15 9.64
CA ARG A 134 -10.39 19.50 9.76
C ARG A 134 -9.86 20.44 8.67
N ILE A 135 -8.56 20.42 8.37
CA ILE A 135 -8.01 21.23 7.28
C ILE A 135 -8.60 20.79 5.94
N LEU A 136 -8.68 19.48 5.69
CA LEU A 136 -9.32 18.97 4.46
C LEU A 136 -10.80 19.35 4.36
N GLU A 137 -11.54 19.37 5.47
CA GLU A 137 -12.91 19.87 5.54
C GLU A 137 -13.01 21.35 5.14
N CYS A 138 -12.15 22.21 5.71
CA CYS A 138 -12.10 23.63 5.36
C CYS A 138 -11.78 23.83 3.87
N ARG A 139 -10.82 23.07 3.35
CA ARG A 139 -10.46 23.11 1.93
C ARG A 139 -11.61 22.68 1.02
N ALA A 140 -12.31 21.61 1.39
CA ALA A 140 -13.44 21.09 0.64
C ALA A 140 -14.65 22.04 0.63
N VAL A 141 -14.80 22.92 1.64
CA VAL A 141 -15.79 24.02 1.59
C VAL A 141 -15.43 25.05 0.51
N VAL A 142 -14.15 25.38 0.36
CA VAL A 142 -13.68 26.38 -0.61
C VAL A 142 -13.64 25.80 -2.03
N ASN A 143 -13.20 24.56 -2.18
CA ASN A 143 -13.10 23.88 -3.45
C ASN A 143 -13.80 22.51 -3.40
N PRO A 144 -15.00 22.37 -4.00
CA PRO A 144 -15.76 21.12 -3.99
C PRO A 144 -14.99 19.92 -4.56
N THR A 145 -13.96 20.12 -5.39
CA THR A 145 -13.16 18.99 -5.91
C THR A 145 -12.36 18.27 -4.82
N ASP A 146 -12.12 18.93 -3.68
CA ASP A 146 -11.37 18.38 -2.55
C ASP A 146 -12.24 17.45 -1.67
N GLU A 147 -13.57 17.44 -1.83
CA GLU A 147 -14.49 16.53 -1.13
C GLU A 147 -14.13 15.06 -1.39
N ARG A 148 -13.68 14.75 -2.60
CA ARG A 148 -13.21 13.41 -2.96
C ARG A 148 -11.96 13.00 -2.19
N ALA A 149 -11.01 13.91 -2.00
CA ALA A 149 -9.81 13.63 -1.23
C ALA A 149 -10.14 13.44 0.25
N LEU A 150 -11.01 14.30 0.80
CA LEU A 150 -11.51 14.20 2.17
C LEU A 150 -12.20 12.85 2.42
N PHE A 151 -13.09 12.43 1.53
CA PHE A 151 -13.77 11.13 1.60
C PHE A 151 -12.78 9.97 1.65
N ILE A 152 -11.81 9.93 0.72
CA ILE A 152 -10.80 8.86 0.66
C ILE A 152 -9.95 8.82 1.94
N VAL A 153 -9.52 9.98 2.45
CA VAL A 153 -8.74 10.07 3.69
C VAL A 153 -9.55 9.59 4.89
N ALA A 154 -10.80 10.06 5.04
CA ALA A 154 -11.69 9.65 6.12
C ALA A 154 -11.99 8.14 6.07
N ALA A 155 -12.24 7.58 4.89
CA ALA A 155 -12.45 6.14 4.71
C ALA A 155 -11.19 5.34 5.06
N THR A 156 -10.01 5.86 4.73
CA THR A 156 -8.74 5.23 5.09
C THR A 156 -8.49 5.24 6.60
N VAL A 157 -8.84 6.34 7.29
CA VAL A 157 -8.59 6.52 8.72
C VAL A 157 -9.61 5.79 9.59
N PHE A 158 -10.91 5.93 9.30
CA PHE A 158 -11.99 5.42 10.17
C PHE A 158 -12.47 4.02 9.81
N MET A 159 -12.37 3.64 8.53
CA MET A 159 -12.81 2.33 8.00
C MET A 159 -11.63 1.43 7.64
N TYR A 160 -10.40 1.92 7.82
CA TYR A 160 -9.17 1.22 7.46
C TYR A 160 -9.15 0.70 6.02
N LEU A 161 -9.73 1.42 5.07
CA LEU A 161 -9.75 0.97 3.68
C LEU A 161 -8.38 1.10 3.01
N ARG A 162 -8.11 0.17 2.10
CA ARG A 162 -6.94 0.20 1.21
C ARG A 162 -7.32 0.96 -0.05
N ALA A 163 -6.33 1.51 -0.74
CA ALA A 163 -6.54 2.07 -2.08
C ALA A 163 -7.22 1.07 -3.03
N ALA A 164 -6.91 -0.23 -2.91
CA ALA A 164 -7.53 -1.29 -3.73
C ALA A 164 -9.00 -1.55 -3.38
N ASP A 165 -9.42 -1.32 -2.14
CA ASP A 165 -10.84 -1.49 -1.74
C ASP A 165 -11.73 -0.42 -2.39
N LEU A 166 -11.14 0.73 -2.73
CA LEU A 166 -11.81 1.90 -3.32
C LEU A 166 -11.64 2.00 -4.85
N ALA A 167 -10.70 1.24 -5.41
CA ALA A 167 -10.30 1.38 -6.81
C ALA A 167 -11.19 0.56 -7.75
N LYS A 168 -11.36 1.07 -8.96
CA LYS A 168 -11.81 0.28 -10.12
C LYS A 168 -10.71 -0.70 -10.52
N SER A 169 -11.10 -1.95 -10.82
CA SER A 169 -10.21 -3.00 -11.30
C SER A 169 -10.89 -3.83 -12.39
N GLY A 170 -10.41 -3.73 -13.63
CA GLY A 170 -11.09 -4.32 -14.79
C GLY A 170 -12.53 -3.79 -14.92
N GLU A 171 -13.49 -4.70 -15.02
CA GLU A 171 -14.93 -4.38 -15.05
C GLU A 171 -15.52 -4.08 -13.66
N TYR A 172 -14.82 -4.46 -12.58
CA TYR A 172 -15.29 -4.19 -11.22
C TYR A 172 -15.08 -2.72 -10.84
N CYS A 173 -16.18 -2.04 -10.49
CA CYS A 173 -16.18 -0.67 -9.98
C CYS A 173 -17.02 -0.61 -8.70
N PRO A 174 -16.44 -0.30 -7.53
CA PRO A 174 -17.22 -0.14 -6.30
C PRO A 174 -18.31 0.93 -6.48
N SER A 175 -19.53 0.62 -6.06
CA SER A 175 -20.73 1.48 -6.10
C SER A 175 -21.22 1.83 -4.69
N MET A 176 -22.22 2.71 -4.58
CA MET A 176 -22.74 3.21 -3.29
C MET A 176 -23.61 2.18 -2.56
N ASP A 177 -24.27 1.28 -3.28
CA ASP A 177 -25.00 0.11 -2.77
C ASP A 177 -24.16 -0.86 -1.91
N CYS A 178 -22.83 -0.75 -1.93
CA CYS A 178 -21.96 -1.49 -1.01
C CYS A 178 -22.14 -1.08 0.46
N PHE A 179 -22.74 0.09 0.73
CA PHE A 179 -23.14 0.50 2.06
C PHE A 179 -24.58 0.04 2.31
N VAL A 180 -24.76 -0.89 3.25
CA VAL A 180 -26.04 -1.52 3.52
C VAL A 180 -26.49 -1.21 4.94
N LEU A 181 -27.74 -0.78 5.11
CA LEU A 181 -28.37 -0.59 6.42
C LEU A 181 -29.13 -1.86 6.82
N GLU A 182 -28.64 -2.56 7.85
CA GLU A 182 -29.28 -3.76 8.41
C GLU A 182 -29.35 -3.65 9.93
N ASP A 183 -30.50 -3.94 10.52
CA ASP A 183 -30.76 -3.87 11.97
C ASP A 183 -30.35 -2.52 12.61
N GLY A 184 -30.60 -1.43 11.89
CA GLY A 184 -30.23 -0.07 12.32
C GLY A 184 -28.73 0.21 12.32
N LYS A 185 -27.90 -0.69 11.78
CA LYS A 185 -26.45 -0.55 11.67
C LYS A 185 -26.02 -0.49 10.21
N TRP A 186 -25.10 0.42 9.92
CA TRP A 186 -24.50 0.53 8.61
C TRP A 186 -23.35 -0.47 8.47
N TRP A 187 -23.33 -1.16 7.34
CA TRP A 187 -22.30 -2.13 6.95
C TRP A 187 -21.70 -1.71 5.61
N LEU A 188 -20.41 -1.98 5.42
CA LEU A 188 -19.72 -1.88 4.15
C LEU A 188 -19.40 -3.29 3.67
N VAL A 189 -19.97 -3.68 2.55
CA VAL A 189 -19.78 -4.98 1.89
C VAL A 189 -18.83 -4.80 0.72
N LEU A 190 -17.66 -5.44 0.78
CA LEU A 190 -16.66 -5.40 -0.28
C LEU A 190 -16.63 -6.76 -0.96
N ASP A 191 -17.12 -6.82 -2.20
CA ASP A 191 -17.22 -8.05 -2.98
C ASP A 191 -16.49 -7.91 -4.32
N ALA A 192 -15.17 -7.71 -4.24
CA ALA A 192 -14.35 -7.60 -5.43
C ALA A 192 -14.07 -9.00 -6.03
N PRO A 193 -14.23 -9.20 -7.35
CA PRO A 193 -13.99 -10.48 -8.01
C PRO A 193 -12.61 -11.05 -7.68
N GLY A 194 -12.56 -12.36 -7.37
CA GLY A 194 -11.33 -13.05 -7.02
C GLY A 194 -10.84 -12.79 -5.58
N THR A 195 -11.60 -12.07 -4.76
CA THR A 195 -11.34 -11.94 -3.32
C THR A 195 -12.54 -12.42 -2.50
N PRO A 196 -12.34 -13.01 -1.32
CA PRO A 196 -13.47 -13.34 -0.45
C PRO A 196 -14.24 -12.09 -0.06
N SER A 197 -15.57 -12.16 -0.15
CA SER A 197 -16.47 -11.09 0.28
C SER A 197 -16.19 -10.71 1.74
N GLN A 198 -16.11 -9.41 1.99
CA GLN A 198 -15.77 -8.85 3.30
C GLN A 198 -16.87 -7.91 3.76
N ARG A 199 -17.26 -8.07 5.02
CA ARG A 199 -18.28 -7.23 5.65
C ARG A 199 -17.68 -6.49 6.84
N LEU A 200 -17.77 -5.17 6.81
CA LEU A 200 -17.19 -4.27 7.81
C LEU A 200 -18.28 -3.42 8.45
N ALA A 201 -18.29 -3.30 9.77
CA ALA A 201 -19.18 -2.36 10.44
C ALA A 201 -18.75 -0.92 10.12
N VAL A 202 -19.70 -0.06 9.71
CA VAL A 202 -19.39 1.34 9.43
C VAL A 202 -19.18 2.09 10.73
N ASN A 203 -17.97 2.63 10.90
CA ASN A 203 -17.62 3.47 12.03
C ASN A 203 -18.51 4.72 12.03
N PRO A 204 -19.24 5.02 13.12
CA PRO A 204 -20.08 6.21 13.18
C PRO A 204 -19.33 7.51 12.89
N LYS A 205 -18.03 7.59 13.21
CA LYS A 205 -17.18 8.75 12.88
C LYS A 205 -16.99 8.95 11.36
N PHE A 206 -17.21 7.91 10.55
CA PHE A 206 -17.11 8.00 9.09
C PHE A 206 -18.41 8.51 8.43
N LEU A 207 -19.58 8.27 9.03
CA LEU A 207 -20.88 8.62 8.43
C LEU A 207 -21.02 10.10 8.04
N PRO A 208 -20.52 11.09 8.81
CA PRO A 208 -20.54 12.49 8.38
C PRO A 208 -19.81 12.72 7.06
N TYR A 209 -18.68 12.06 6.84
CA TYR A 209 -17.88 12.17 5.62
C TYR A 209 -18.55 11.50 4.41
N LEU A 210 -19.20 10.35 4.62
CA LEU A 210 -20.03 9.71 3.60
C LEU A 210 -21.17 10.64 3.16
N LYS A 211 -21.93 11.19 4.13
CA LYS A 211 -23.03 12.12 3.87
C LYS A 211 -22.56 13.37 3.12
N ARG A 212 -21.43 13.93 3.55
CA ARG A 212 -20.84 15.13 2.95
C ARG A 212 -20.43 14.91 1.49
N TYR A 213 -19.72 13.82 1.23
CA TYR A 213 -19.28 13.47 -0.11
C TYR A 213 -20.44 13.18 -1.06
N ARG A 214 -21.47 12.45 -0.60
CA ARG A 214 -22.68 12.20 -1.38
C ARG A 214 -23.42 13.50 -1.73
N LYS A 215 -23.60 14.39 -0.75
CA LYS A 215 -24.20 15.72 -0.98
C LYS A 215 -23.41 16.55 -1.99
N SER A 216 -22.07 16.52 -1.95
CA SER A 216 -21.24 17.23 -2.94
C SER A 216 -21.42 16.72 -4.38
N ARG A 217 -21.96 15.50 -4.54
CA ARG A 217 -22.30 14.89 -5.83
C ARG A 217 -23.79 15.01 -6.18
N GLY A 218 -24.57 15.76 -5.39
CA GLY A 218 -26.02 15.90 -5.59
C GLY A 218 -26.82 14.64 -5.25
N LEU A 219 -26.23 13.69 -4.51
CA LEU A 219 -26.88 12.45 -4.10
C LEU A 219 -27.59 12.61 -2.74
N SER A 220 -28.51 11.69 -2.43
CA SER A 220 -29.12 11.60 -1.10
C SER A 220 -28.04 11.39 -0.02
N PRO A 221 -28.20 11.90 1.21
CA PRO A 221 -27.10 11.86 2.19
C PRO A 221 -26.65 10.45 2.59
N LEU A 222 -27.55 9.48 2.58
CA LEU A 222 -27.24 8.08 2.87
C LEU A 222 -27.50 7.25 1.60
N PRO A 223 -26.69 6.21 1.34
CA PRO A 223 -26.89 5.32 0.21
C PRO A 223 -28.27 4.65 0.24
N GLU A 224 -28.85 4.49 -0.93
CA GLU A 224 -30.06 3.68 -1.13
C GLU A 224 -29.68 2.25 -1.50
N GLN A 225 -30.58 1.31 -1.23
CA GLN A 225 -30.41 -0.05 -1.69
C GLN A 225 -30.41 -0.09 -3.23
N ASP A 226 -29.54 -0.92 -3.81
CA ASP A 226 -29.39 -1.07 -5.27
C ASP A 226 -28.96 0.22 -6.02
N GLU A 227 -28.39 1.20 -5.30
CA GLU A 227 -27.78 2.39 -5.87
C GLU A 227 -26.46 2.06 -6.59
N GLY A 228 -26.54 1.73 -7.88
CA GLY A 228 -25.40 1.47 -8.76
C GLY A 228 -24.51 2.68 -9.08
N VAL A 229 -24.64 3.80 -8.34
CA VAL A 229 -23.81 4.98 -8.52
C VAL A 229 -22.37 4.66 -8.07
N PRO A 230 -21.33 4.91 -8.89
CA PRO A 230 -19.95 4.63 -8.53
C PRO A 230 -19.56 5.31 -7.21
N MET A 231 -18.84 4.59 -6.35
CA MET A 231 -18.35 5.12 -5.09
C MET A 231 -17.40 6.30 -5.32
N LEU A 232 -16.50 6.20 -6.32
CA LEU A 232 -15.60 7.27 -6.71
C LEU A 232 -15.74 7.56 -8.20
N GLU A 233 -15.60 8.82 -8.58
CA GLU A 233 -15.56 9.27 -9.98
C GLU A 233 -14.31 10.12 -10.23
N THR A 234 -13.88 10.18 -11.48
CA THR A 234 -12.88 11.15 -11.95
C THR A 234 -13.44 12.57 -11.92
N SER A 235 -12.58 13.59 -12.03
CA SER A 235 -13.04 14.99 -12.05
C SER A 235 -13.94 15.33 -13.26
N TYR A 236 -13.95 14.47 -14.28
CA TYR A 236 -14.79 14.58 -15.47
C TYR A 236 -16.00 13.62 -15.43
N GLY A 237 -16.35 13.09 -14.26
CA GLY A 237 -17.53 12.23 -14.08
C GLY A 237 -17.39 10.77 -14.53
N ARG A 238 -16.22 10.34 -15.05
CA ARG A 238 -16.02 8.93 -15.39
C ARG A 238 -16.06 8.04 -14.14
N PRO A 239 -16.72 6.87 -14.19
CA PRO A 239 -16.88 5.98 -13.05
C PRO A 239 -15.56 5.31 -12.66
N GLY A 240 -15.26 5.34 -11.37
CA GLY A 240 -14.13 4.67 -10.75
C GLY A 240 -12.80 5.43 -10.87
N LEU A 241 -11.86 5.06 -10.00
CA LEU A 241 -10.48 5.53 -10.00
C LEU A 241 -9.52 4.34 -9.90
N SER A 242 -8.37 4.43 -10.55
CA SER A 242 -7.29 3.45 -10.35
C SER A 242 -6.61 3.64 -9.00
N VAL A 243 -5.96 2.58 -8.50
CA VAL A 243 -5.13 2.63 -7.28
C VAL A 243 -4.09 3.74 -7.33
N ARG A 244 -3.49 3.98 -8.50
CA ARG A 244 -2.51 5.05 -8.71
C ARG A 244 -3.15 6.43 -8.52
N GLN A 245 -4.28 6.70 -9.18
CA GLN A 245 -4.99 7.96 -9.05
C GLN A 245 -5.42 8.24 -7.60
N ILE A 246 -5.91 7.23 -6.88
CA ILE A 246 -6.27 7.36 -5.46
C ILE A 246 -5.06 7.77 -4.62
N ARG A 247 -3.90 7.14 -4.83
CA ARG A 247 -2.66 7.51 -4.14
C ARG A 247 -2.22 8.94 -4.47
N ASP A 248 -2.30 9.33 -5.73
CA ASP A 248 -1.92 10.67 -6.19
C ASP A 248 -2.83 11.75 -5.58
N ILE A 249 -4.15 11.51 -5.52
CA ILE A 249 -5.12 12.41 -4.88
C ILE A 249 -4.80 12.60 -3.40
N VAL A 250 -4.59 11.51 -2.66
CA VAL A 250 -4.28 11.59 -1.22
C VAL A 250 -2.93 12.28 -0.99
N GLN A 251 -1.91 11.95 -1.78
CA GLN A 251 -0.59 12.58 -1.66
C GLN A 251 -0.67 14.09 -1.92
N GLY A 252 -1.43 14.51 -2.94
CA GLY A 252 -1.68 15.93 -3.21
C GLY A 252 -2.38 16.63 -2.05
N ALA A 253 -3.43 16.00 -1.51
CA ALA A 253 -4.17 16.53 -0.36
C ALA A 253 -3.29 16.67 0.89
N LEU A 254 -2.43 15.68 1.21
CA LEU A 254 -1.52 15.76 2.35
C LEU A 254 -0.46 16.86 2.20
N ARG A 255 0.03 17.11 0.98
CA ARG A 255 0.94 18.24 0.72
C ARG A 255 0.24 19.59 0.93
N GLN A 256 -1.02 19.70 0.51
CA GLN A 256 -1.81 20.91 0.75
C GLN A 256 -2.10 21.14 2.23
N VAL A 257 -2.35 20.06 2.99
CA VAL A 257 -2.51 20.13 4.45
C VAL A 257 -1.21 20.61 5.10
N HIS A 258 -0.07 20.01 4.74
CA HIS A 258 1.23 20.46 5.24
C HIS A 258 1.51 21.93 4.92
N ALA A 259 1.21 22.39 3.70
CA ALA A 259 1.33 23.78 3.31
C ALA A 259 0.42 24.70 4.16
N ALA A 260 -0.82 24.29 4.42
CA ALA A 260 -1.75 25.06 5.25
C ALA A 260 -1.26 25.18 6.70
N ILE A 261 -0.78 24.10 7.30
CA ILE A 261 -0.19 24.07 8.66
C ILE A 261 1.03 24.98 8.73
N THR A 262 1.91 24.91 7.73
CA THR A 262 3.10 25.77 7.67
C THR A 262 2.70 27.24 7.54
N SER A 263 1.67 27.56 6.75
CA SER A 263 1.19 28.94 6.58
C SER A 263 0.50 29.52 7.83
N SER A 264 -0.08 28.69 8.70
CA SER A 264 -0.70 29.14 9.95
C SER A 264 0.30 29.37 11.09
N GLY A 265 1.60 29.16 10.85
CA GLY A 265 2.66 29.31 11.86
C GLY A 265 2.80 28.13 12.81
N GLU A 266 2.05 27.03 12.60
CA GLU A 266 2.23 25.76 13.30
C GLU A 266 3.47 25.03 12.75
N CYS A 267 4.66 25.57 13.03
CA CYS A 267 5.92 25.01 12.56
C CYS A 267 6.36 23.84 13.44
N GLY A 268 6.56 22.66 12.85
CA GLY A 268 7.16 21.53 13.55
C GLY A 268 7.55 20.40 12.60
N ASP A 269 8.76 19.88 12.78
CA ASP A 269 9.32 18.78 11.96
C ASP A 269 8.45 17.52 11.96
N HIS A 270 7.60 17.37 12.98
CA HIS A 270 6.66 16.26 13.07
C HIS A 270 5.63 16.24 11.94
N TRP A 271 5.28 17.39 11.35
CA TRP A 271 4.37 17.47 10.21
C TRP A 271 5.02 17.09 8.87
N ASN A 272 6.35 17.12 8.78
CA ASN A 272 7.07 16.74 7.55
C ASN A 272 6.80 15.29 7.13
N VAL A 273 6.32 14.45 8.06
CA VAL A 273 5.85 13.09 7.74
C VAL A 273 4.77 13.09 6.66
N LEU A 274 3.93 14.13 6.58
CA LEU A 274 2.86 14.25 5.58
C LEU A 274 3.38 14.30 4.14
N LEU A 275 4.58 14.86 3.92
CA LEU A 275 5.17 15.04 2.58
C LEU A 275 5.53 13.71 1.90
N GLY A 276 5.86 12.68 2.68
CA GLY A 276 6.15 11.32 2.20
C GLY A 276 5.10 10.27 2.58
N SER A 277 3.98 10.70 3.16
CA SER A 277 2.96 9.80 3.70
C SER A 277 2.10 9.15 2.62
N SER A 278 1.77 7.87 2.83
CA SER A 278 0.87 7.10 1.96
C SER A 278 -0.47 6.80 2.63
N LEU A 279 -1.46 6.31 1.88
CA LEU A 279 -2.70 5.79 2.48
C LEU A 279 -2.43 4.72 3.55
N ARG A 280 -1.38 3.90 3.38
CA ARG A 280 -1.02 2.90 4.39
C ARG A 280 -0.61 3.56 5.71
N PHE A 281 0.11 4.67 5.65
CA PHE A 281 0.50 5.42 6.85
C PHE A 281 -0.71 6.03 7.56
N LEU A 282 -1.66 6.61 6.82
CA LEU A 282 -2.91 7.11 7.39
C LEU A 282 -3.75 5.99 8.01
N ARG A 283 -3.88 4.86 7.31
CA ARG A 283 -4.56 3.67 7.80
C ARG A 283 -3.93 3.14 9.08
N ASP A 284 -2.60 3.03 9.10
CA ASP A 284 -1.86 2.56 10.26
C ASP A 284 -1.98 3.54 11.45
N SER A 285 -2.00 4.84 11.19
CA SER A 285 -2.22 5.86 12.22
C SER A 285 -3.63 5.80 12.79
N GLY A 286 -4.65 5.66 11.93
CA GLY A 286 -6.03 5.44 12.36
C GLY A 286 -6.22 4.16 13.17
N ALA A 287 -5.54 3.07 12.76
CA ALA A 287 -5.53 1.81 13.50
C ALA A 287 -4.86 1.95 14.87
N ARG A 288 -3.71 2.66 14.94
CA ARG A 288 -3.03 2.93 16.21
C ARG A 288 -3.87 3.79 17.15
N SER A 289 -4.58 4.80 16.64
CA SER A 289 -5.52 5.60 17.41
C SER A 289 -6.66 4.73 17.96
N ALA A 290 -7.24 3.86 17.14
CA ALA A 290 -8.31 2.97 17.57
C ALA A 290 -7.86 1.89 18.57
N ALA A 291 -6.62 1.41 18.48
CA ALA A 291 -6.04 0.44 19.42
C ALA A 291 -6.02 0.94 20.87
N GLN A 292 -6.13 2.26 21.10
CA GLN A 292 -6.23 2.84 22.45
C GLN A 292 -7.55 2.49 23.16
N THR A 293 -8.59 2.09 22.41
CA THR A 293 -9.95 1.89 22.96
C THR A 293 -10.60 0.57 22.55
N ARG A 294 -10.02 -0.13 21.56
CA ARG A 294 -10.60 -1.35 20.98
C ARG A 294 -9.74 -2.57 21.25
N GLU A 295 -10.41 -3.70 21.39
CA GLU A 295 -9.74 -4.99 21.58
C GLU A 295 -8.98 -5.43 20.32
N PRO A 296 -7.80 -6.09 20.47
CA PRO A 296 -6.99 -6.54 19.34
C PRO A 296 -7.72 -7.41 18.32
N ALA A 297 -8.65 -8.27 18.76
CA ALA A 297 -9.41 -9.16 17.89
C ALA A 297 -10.41 -8.41 17.00
N GLU A 298 -11.05 -7.36 17.54
CA GLU A 298 -11.96 -6.52 16.76
C GLU A 298 -11.19 -5.71 15.72
N LEU A 299 -10.09 -5.06 16.15
CA LEU A 299 -9.26 -4.28 15.25
C LEU A 299 -8.62 -5.15 14.16
N GLN A 300 -8.21 -6.38 14.49
CA GLN A 300 -7.73 -7.36 13.52
C GLN A 300 -8.76 -7.63 12.43
N ARG A 301 -10.03 -7.86 12.83
CA ARG A 301 -11.13 -8.17 11.92
C ARG A 301 -11.37 -7.02 10.94
N ASP A 302 -11.46 -5.79 11.45
CA ASP A 302 -11.72 -4.60 10.62
C ASP A 302 -10.53 -4.25 9.71
N LEU A 303 -9.30 -4.45 10.21
CA LEU A 303 -8.10 -4.34 9.40
C LEU A 303 -7.97 -5.49 8.39
N ARG A 304 -8.69 -6.59 8.56
CA ARG A 304 -8.59 -7.78 7.71
C ARG A 304 -7.15 -8.30 7.66
N ILE A 305 -6.53 -8.37 8.83
CA ILE A 305 -5.20 -8.93 9.04
C ILE A 305 -5.35 -10.37 9.51
N THR A 306 -4.67 -11.31 8.85
CA THR A 306 -4.77 -12.74 9.18
C THR A 306 -4.19 -13.07 10.56
N SER A 307 -3.09 -12.42 10.95
CA SER A 307 -2.38 -12.73 12.20
C SER A 307 -2.73 -11.76 13.32
N ILE A 308 -3.34 -12.26 14.39
CA ILE A 308 -3.59 -11.50 15.62
C ILE A 308 -2.29 -11.04 16.28
N ALA A 309 -1.26 -11.89 16.28
CA ALA A 309 0.06 -11.58 16.84
C ALA A 309 0.71 -10.40 16.11
N TYR A 310 0.54 -10.32 14.79
CA TYR A 310 0.99 -9.18 14.00
C TYR A 310 0.22 -7.90 14.36
N THR A 311 -1.11 -7.97 14.48
CA THR A 311 -1.93 -6.82 14.90
C THR A 311 -1.50 -6.30 16.27
N TYR A 312 -1.33 -7.20 17.24
CA TYR A 312 -0.87 -6.88 18.59
C TYR A 312 0.51 -6.22 18.56
N GLY A 313 1.49 -6.87 17.92
CA GLY A 313 2.86 -6.36 17.84
C GLY A 313 3.00 -5.05 17.08
N ARG A 314 2.08 -4.75 16.14
CA ARG A 314 2.14 -3.53 15.32
C ARG A 314 1.42 -2.34 15.95
N TYR A 315 0.28 -2.56 16.62
CA TYR A 315 -0.61 -1.47 17.06
C TYR A 315 -0.82 -1.40 18.57
N TYR A 316 -0.44 -2.41 19.37
CA TYR A 316 -0.64 -2.42 20.82
C TYR A 316 0.67 -2.39 21.62
N ARG A 317 1.79 -2.80 21.04
CA ARG A 317 3.11 -2.60 21.64
C ARG A 317 3.54 -1.13 21.53
N GLU A 318 4.23 -0.64 22.55
CA GLU A 318 4.90 0.68 22.57
C GLU A 318 6.19 0.66 21.77
#